data_AF-T2IRU6-F1
#
_entry.id   AF-T2IRU6-F1
#
_cell.length_a   1.000
_cell.length_b   1.000
_cell.length_c   1.000
_cell.angle_alpha   90.00
_cell.angle_beta   90.00
_cell.angle_gamma   90.00
#
_symmetry.space_group_name_H-M   'P 1'
#
loop_
_entity.id
_entity.type
_entity.pdbx_description
1 polymer ?
#
loop_
_entity_poly.entity_id
_entity_poly.type
_entity_poly.pdbx_seq_one_letter_code
_entity_poly.pdbx_strand_id
1 'polypeptide(L)'
;MNNITQKLHNESVPIQNEPLTTTRIQLKGYGASQYQARMIIQSLTPMGVSKRSYTYAVTDVISSTRKILENPRIHLKTRHQLQAILTSLLNRLDNVVNVPFIQGTDPQLSQISKELFKKMITVNSYLTELNEKVATLKGKNQ
;
A
#
# COMPACT_ATOMS: atom_id res chain seq x y z
N MET A 1 30.19 -31.96 4.22
CA MET A 1 29.81 -31.37 5.52
C MET A 1 29.74 -29.86 5.36
N ASN A 2 28.63 -29.28 5.84
CA ASN A 2 28.42 -27.87 6.19
C ASN A 2 28.61 -26.82 5.09
N ASN A 3 27.50 -26.28 4.56
CA ASN A 3 27.34 -24.86 4.14
C ASN A 3 25.95 -24.58 3.51
N ILE A 4 24.85 -25.06 4.13
CA ILE A 4 23.49 -24.73 3.66
C ILE A 4 22.63 -24.12 4.79
N THR A 5 23.02 -24.32 6.05
CA THR A 5 22.23 -23.91 7.23
C THR A 5 22.43 -22.47 7.70
N GLN A 6 23.07 -21.60 6.91
CA GLN A 6 23.29 -20.18 7.28
C GLN A 6 22.62 -19.17 6.32
N LYS A 7 21.74 -19.61 5.42
CA LYS A 7 21.05 -18.71 4.47
C LYS A 7 19.53 -18.58 4.68
N LEU A 8 19.04 -18.90 5.88
CA LEU A 8 17.59 -18.89 6.19
C LEU A 8 17.25 -18.16 7.50
N HIS A 9 18.12 -17.28 7.98
CA HIS A 9 17.77 -16.30 9.02
C HIS A 9 18.10 -14.91 8.48
N ASN A 10 17.14 -13.99 8.62
CA ASN A 10 17.05 -12.65 8.02
C ASN A 10 16.49 -12.78 6.59
N GLU A 11 15.22 -12.49 6.31
CA GLU A 11 14.55 -11.23 6.55
C GLU A 11 13.03 -11.45 6.69
N SER A 12 12.54 -11.71 7.89
CA SER A 12 11.17 -11.34 8.22
C SER A 12 11.16 -9.83 8.44
N VAL A 13 11.22 -9.07 7.33
CA VAL A 13 10.89 -7.64 7.36
C VAL A 13 9.48 -7.56 7.90
N PRO A 14 9.23 -6.87 9.03
CA PRO A 14 7.86 -6.61 9.45
C PRO A 14 7.19 -5.93 8.26
N ILE A 15 6.00 -6.38 7.85
CA ILE A 15 5.18 -5.69 6.84
C ILE A 15 4.72 -4.36 7.46
N GLN A 16 5.66 -3.47 7.70
CA GLN A 16 5.45 -2.06 7.85
C GLN A 16 5.18 -1.62 6.43
N ASN A 17 3.91 -1.59 6.05
CA ASN A 17 3.48 -0.88 4.86
C ASN A 17 3.83 0.59 5.11
N GLU A 18 5.08 0.96 4.82
CA GLU A 18 5.56 2.33 4.90
C GLU A 18 4.53 3.19 4.16
N PRO A 19 3.95 4.20 4.84
CA PRO A 19 2.87 4.97 4.25
C PRO A 19 3.37 5.58 2.96
N LEU A 20 2.68 5.29 1.85
CA LEU A 20 3.09 5.76 0.54
C LEU A 20 3.17 7.30 0.57
N THR A 21 4.38 7.82 0.37
CA THR A 21 4.63 9.27 0.44
C THR A 21 4.71 9.92 -0.93
N THR A 22 4.42 11.21 -0.96
CA THR A 22 4.62 12.06 -2.12
C THR A 22 5.21 13.41 -1.71
N THR A 23 5.89 14.06 -2.64
CA THR A 23 6.52 15.37 -2.45
C THR A 23 5.88 16.39 -3.38
N ARG A 24 6.05 17.68 -3.06
CA ARG A 24 5.61 18.77 -3.94
C ARG A 24 6.21 18.68 -5.35
N ILE A 25 7.44 18.19 -5.48
CA ILE A 25 8.12 18.04 -6.77
C ILE A 25 7.45 16.94 -7.60
N GLN A 26 7.10 15.81 -6.96
CA GLN A 26 6.36 14.73 -7.63
C GLN A 26 4.98 15.18 -8.09
N LEU A 27 4.27 16.01 -7.31
CA LEU A 27 3.00 16.61 -7.76
C LEU A 27 3.15 17.41 -9.05
N LYS A 28 4.24 18.17 -9.20
CA LYS A 28 4.54 18.84 -10.46
C LYS A 28 4.80 17.86 -11.60
N GLY A 29 5.47 16.74 -11.31
CA GLY A 29 5.68 15.64 -12.25
C GLY A 29 4.37 15.02 -12.75
N TYR A 30 3.30 15.03 -11.94
CA TYR A 30 1.96 14.61 -12.35
C TYR A 30 1.17 15.66 -13.15
N GLY A 31 1.80 16.79 -13.49
CA GLY A 31 1.17 17.86 -14.26
C GLY A 31 0.57 18.99 -13.42
N ALA A 32 0.81 19.02 -12.11
CA ALA A 32 0.40 20.16 -11.28
C ALA A 32 1.25 21.40 -11.59
N SER A 33 0.60 22.55 -11.72
CA SER A 33 1.30 23.83 -11.69
C SER A 33 1.89 24.08 -10.30
N GLN A 34 2.87 24.99 -10.20
CA GLN A 34 3.45 25.37 -8.90
C GLN A 34 2.39 25.86 -7.91
N TYR A 35 1.39 26.60 -8.40
CA TYR A 35 0.28 27.09 -7.59
C TYR A 35 -0.63 25.94 -7.12
N GLN A 36 -1.01 25.03 -8.02
CA GLN A 36 -1.83 23.87 -7.69
C GLN A 36 -1.13 22.96 -6.67
N ALA A 37 0.15 22.66 -6.88
CA ALA A 37 0.94 21.86 -5.95
C ALA A 37 1.02 22.51 -4.56
N ARG A 38 1.12 23.85 -4.49
CA ARG A 38 1.07 24.59 -3.22
C ARG A 38 -0.31 24.50 -2.57
N MET A 39 -1.38 24.72 -3.33
CA MET A 39 -2.75 24.65 -2.81
C MET A 39 -3.08 23.27 -2.22
N ILE A 40 -2.71 22.19 -2.92
CA ILE A 40 -2.97 20.81 -2.47
C ILE A 40 -2.30 20.53 -1.12
N ILE A 41 -1.05 20.97 -0.92
CA ILE A 41 -0.30 20.67 0.30
C ILE A 41 -0.48 21.70 1.41
N GLN A 42 -1.11 22.85 1.14
CA GLN A 42 -1.15 23.98 2.09
C GLN A 42 -1.86 23.62 3.39
N SER A 43 -2.89 22.78 3.33
CA SER A 43 -3.63 22.32 4.51
C SER A 43 -3.05 21.05 5.13
N LEU A 44 -1.94 20.53 4.61
CA LEU A 44 -1.37 19.24 5.03
C LEU A 44 -0.17 19.45 5.94
N THR A 45 -0.10 18.63 6.99
CA THR A 45 1.10 18.52 7.82
C THR A 45 2.10 17.60 7.15
N PRO A 46 3.39 18.00 7.04
CA PRO A 46 4.42 17.12 6.49
C PRO A 46 4.68 15.97 7.46
N MET A 47 4.78 14.74 6.94
CA MET A 47 5.15 13.56 7.72
C MET A 47 6.64 13.54 8.06
N GLY A 48 7.45 14.21 7.24
CA GLY A 48 8.90 14.20 7.36
C GLY A 48 9.58 14.95 6.22
N VAL A 49 10.89 14.74 6.11
CA VAL A 49 11.74 15.34 5.07
C VAL A 49 12.53 14.24 4.38
N SER A 50 12.45 14.16 3.06
CA SER A 50 13.29 13.31 2.22
C SER A 50 14.13 14.16 1.28
N LYS A 51 15.46 14.03 1.35
CA LYS A 51 16.42 14.75 0.48
C LYS A 51 16.10 16.24 0.30
N ARG A 52 15.79 16.93 1.42
CA ARG A 52 15.43 18.37 1.50
C ARG A 52 14.02 18.75 1.01
N SER A 53 13.15 17.78 0.72
CA SER A 53 11.75 18.02 0.38
C SER A 53 10.83 17.46 1.46
N TYR A 54 9.81 18.21 1.84
CA TYR A 54 8.75 17.69 2.71
C TYR A 54 7.99 16.56 2.02
N THR A 55 7.76 15.50 2.79
CA THR A 55 6.97 14.33 2.38
C THR A 55 5.59 14.40 3.02
N TYR A 56 4.58 14.08 2.24
CA TYR A 56 3.17 14.05 2.63
C TYR A 56 2.60 12.67 2.34
N ALA A 57 1.66 12.21 3.15
CA ALA A 57 0.94 10.96 2.86
C ALA A 57 0.14 11.12 1.56
N VAL A 58 0.20 10.12 0.68
CA VAL A 58 -0.57 10.14 -0.57
C VAL A 58 -2.08 10.20 -0.28
N THR A 59 -2.55 9.54 0.78
CA THR A 59 -3.95 9.56 1.24
C THR A 59 -4.43 10.97 1.59
N ASP A 60 -3.60 11.74 2.28
CA ASP A 60 -3.94 13.10 2.70
C ASP A 60 -3.94 14.06 1.52
N VAL A 61 -2.99 13.87 0.59
CA VAL A 61 -2.93 14.60 -0.67
C VAL A 61 -4.17 14.34 -1.52
N ILE A 62 -4.64 13.09 -1.60
CA ILE A 62 -5.89 12.72 -2.29
C ILE A 62 -7.09 13.41 -1.64
N SER A 63 -7.18 13.36 -0.31
CA SER A 63 -8.28 13.97 0.45
C SER A 63 -8.32 15.49 0.25
N SER A 64 -7.16 16.15 0.31
CA SER A 64 -7.02 17.58 0.01
C SER A 64 -7.42 17.90 -1.44
N THR A 65 -6.99 17.09 -2.40
CA THR A 65 -7.33 17.29 -3.83
C THR A 65 -8.85 17.18 -4.06
N ARG A 66 -9.53 16.23 -3.40
CA ARG A 66 -11.00 16.10 -3.45
C ARG A 66 -11.70 17.32 -2.86
N LYS A 67 -11.25 17.79 -1.70
CA LYS A 67 -11.78 19.00 -1.06
C LYS A 67 -11.64 20.24 -1.94
N ILE A 68 -10.54 20.35 -2.70
CA ILE A 68 -10.38 21.42 -3.69
C ILE A 68 -11.42 21.25 -4.80
N LEU A 69 -11.58 20.05 -5.37
CA LEU A 69 -12.53 19.77 -6.46
C LEU A 69 -14.01 20.02 -6.09
N GLU A 70 -14.37 19.93 -4.82
CA GLU A 70 -15.71 20.27 -4.31
C GLU A 70 -16.05 21.76 -4.51
N ASN A 71 -15.05 22.65 -4.62
CA ASN A 71 -15.30 24.07 -4.82
C ASN A 71 -15.87 24.34 -6.23
N PRO A 72 -17.10 24.88 -6.35
CA PRO A 72 -17.73 25.12 -7.64
C PRO A 72 -17.07 26.27 -8.42
N ARG A 73 -16.32 27.16 -7.76
CA ARG A 73 -15.69 28.34 -8.38
C ARG A 73 -14.38 28.03 -9.11
N ILE A 74 -13.95 26.78 -9.13
CA ILE A 74 -12.71 26.38 -9.82
C ILE A 74 -12.94 26.34 -11.33
N HIS A 75 -12.03 26.99 -12.06
CA HIS A 75 -12.02 26.99 -13.51
C HIS A 75 -11.96 25.56 -14.08
N LEU A 76 -12.73 25.27 -15.13
CA LEU A 76 -12.87 23.93 -15.71
C LEU A 76 -11.53 23.29 -16.10
N LYS A 77 -10.62 24.06 -16.70
CA LYS A 77 -9.26 23.61 -17.04
C LYS A 77 -8.49 23.11 -15.80
N THR A 78 -8.57 23.85 -14.69
CA THR A 78 -7.94 23.48 -13.43
C THR A 78 -8.59 22.23 -12.84
N ARG A 79 -9.92 22.12 -12.93
CA ARG A 79 -10.66 20.93 -12.50
C ARG A 79 -10.18 19.67 -13.24
N HIS A 80 -10.05 19.72 -14.56
CA HIS A 80 -9.53 18.59 -15.34
C HIS A 80 -8.10 18.21 -14.96
N GLN A 81 -7.23 19.19 -14.74
CA GLN A 81 -5.86 18.93 -14.29
C GLN A 81 -5.82 18.27 -12.92
N LEU A 82 -6.60 18.78 -11.96
CA LEU A 82 -6.71 18.20 -10.62
C LEU A 82 -7.31 16.79 -10.66
N GLN A 83 -8.26 16.50 -11.55
CA GLN A 83 -8.78 15.16 -11.78
C GLN A 83 -7.70 14.22 -12.33
N ALA A 84 -6.90 14.64 -13.30
CA ALA A 84 -5.80 13.83 -13.83
C ALA A 84 -4.73 13.51 -12.78
N ILE A 85 -4.41 14.49 -11.93
CA ILE A 85 -3.50 14.30 -10.78
C ILE A 85 -4.12 13.31 -9.79
N LEU A 86 -5.41 13.46 -9.47
CA LEU A 86 -6.13 12.55 -8.58
C LEU A 86 -6.08 11.12 -9.09
N THR A 87 -6.34 10.89 -10.39
CA THR A 87 -6.22 9.57 -11.03
C THR A 87 -4.80 9.03 -10.92
N SER A 88 -3.78 9.86 -11.15
CA SER A 88 -2.38 9.44 -11.02
C SER A 88 -2.01 9.05 -9.59
N LEU A 89 -2.53 9.77 -8.58
CA LEU A 89 -2.33 9.46 -7.17
C LEU A 89 -3.09 8.19 -6.74
N LEU A 90 -4.30 7.97 -7.26
CA LEU A 90 -5.06 6.75 -7.03
C LEU A 90 -4.37 5.54 -7.67
N ASN A 91 -3.88 5.66 -8.91
CA ASN A 91 -3.11 4.60 -9.56
C ASN A 91 -1.84 4.21 -8.78
N ARG A 92 -1.23 5.17 -8.07
CA ARG A 92 -0.10 4.89 -7.18
C ARG A 92 -0.49 4.14 -5.91
N LEU A 93 -1.73 4.32 -5.43
CA LEU A 93 -2.29 3.49 -4.37
C LEU A 93 -2.71 2.10 -4.90
N ASP A 94 -3.16 2.02 -6.15
CA ASP A 94 -3.70 0.83 -6.82
C ASP A 94 -2.65 -0.22 -7.28
N ASN A 95 -1.55 -0.37 -6.52
CA ASN A 95 -1.06 -1.74 -6.26
C ASN A 95 -2.06 -2.52 -5.38
N VAL A 96 -3.13 -1.89 -4.93
CA VAL A 96 -4.35 -2.51 -4.43
C VAL A 96 -5.29 -2.75 -5.62
N VAL A 97 -5.60 -4.02 -5.88
CA VAL A 97 -6.59 -4.42 -6.88
C VAL A 97 -7.91 -3.74 -6.52
N ASN A 98 -8.36 -2.80 -7.36
CA ASN A 98 -9.73 -2.31 -7.30
C ASN A 98 -10.64 -3.48 -7.69
N VAL A 99 -11.07 -4.27 -6.70
CA VAL A 99 -12.12 -5.27 -6.91
C VAL A 99 -13.41 -4.47 -6.98
N PRO A 100 -14.04 -4.31 -8.15
CA PRO A 100 -15.38 -3.79 -8.15
C PRO A 100 -16.20 -4.82 -7.36
N PHE A 101 -16.71 -4.44 -6.21
CA PHE A 101 -17.80 -5.18 -5.56
C PHE A 101 -19.04 -4.98 -6.43
N ILE A 102 -19.02 -5.56 -7.63
CA ILE A 102 -20.21 -5.80 -8.40
C ILE A 102 -20.99 -6.80 -7.57
N GLN A 103 -22.19 -6.39 -7.15
CA GLN A 103 -23.19 -7.25 -6.54
C GLN A 103 -23.43 -8.41 -7.50
N GLY A 104 -22.75 -9.52 -7.26
CA GLY A 104 -22.63 -10.62 -8.21
C GLY A 104 -21.33 -11.38 -7.99
N THR A 105 -21.06 -11.77 -6.74
CA THR A 105 -19.99 -12.73 -6.46
C THR A 105 -20.34 -14.01 -7.19
N ASP A 106 -19.51 -14.41 -8.15
CA ASP A 106 -19.58 -15.76 -8.71
C ASP A 106 -19.44 -16.76 -7.55
N PRO A 107 -20.50 -17.51 -7.21
CA PRO A 107 -20.51 -18.37 -6.03
C PRO A 107 -19.40 -19.43 -6.11
N GLN A 108 -18.96 -19.80 -7.33
CA GLN A 108 -17.88 -20.74 -7.53
C GLN A 108 -16.53 -20.14 -7.09
N LEU A 109 -16.26 -18.88 -7.44
CA LEU A 109 -15.02 -18.21 -7.04
C LEU A 109 -14.94 -18.00 -5.52
N SER A 110 -16.08 -17.72 -4.87
CA SER A 110 -16.15 -17.63 -3.40
C SER A 110 -15.85 -18.98 -2.73
N GLN A 111 -16.37 -20.07 -3.28
CA GLN A 111 -16.12 -21.42 -2.78
C GLN A 111 -14.66 -21.82 -2.95
N ILE A 112 -14.08 -21.60 -4.13
CA ILE A 112 -12.67 -21.88 -4.42
C ILE A 112 -11.76 -21.09 -3.47
N SER A 113 -12.05 -19.79 -3.27
CA SER A 113 -11.28 -18.95 -2.34
C SER A 113 -11.35 -19.49 -0.91
N LYS A 114 -12.55 -19.84 -0.44
CA LYS A 114 -12.74 -20.42 0.91
C LYS A 114 -12.03 -21.76 1.09
N GLU A 115 -12.05 -22.63 0.08
CA GLU A 115 -11.31 -23.89 0.10
C GLU A 115 -9.80 -23.68 0.13
N LEU A 116 -9.30 -22.72 -0.65
CA LEU A 116 -7.89 -22.40 -0.72
C LEU A 116 -7.39 -21.84 0.62
N PHE A 117 -8.17 -20.96 1.25
CA PHE A 117 -7.90 -20.48 2.61
C PHE A 117 -7.91 -21.60 3.65
N LYS A 118 -8.87 -22.53 3.60
CA LYS A 118 -8.90 -23.68 4.52
C LYS A 118 -7.66 -24.56 4.35
N LYS A 119 -7.28 -24.88 3.11
CA LYS A 119 -6.06 -25.67 2.82
C LYS A 119 -4.81 -24.97 3.33
N MET A 120 -4.73 -23.65 3.17
CA MET A 120 -3.60 -22.85 3.65
C MET A 120 -3.49 -22.88 5.18
N ILE A 121 -4.60 -22.75 5.90
CA ILE A 121 -4.63 -22.86 7.37
C ILE A 121 -4.14 -24.25 7.81
N THR A 122 -4.62 -25.32 7.17
CA THR A 122 -4.20 -26.69 7.47
C THR A 122 -2.70 -26.90 7.22
N VAL A 123 -2.16 -26.39 6.12
CA VAL A 123 -0.71 -26.47 5.83
C VAL A 123 0.09 -25.72 6.89
N ASN A 124 -0.35 -24.52 7.27
CA ASN A 124 0.31 -23.74 8.30
C ASN A 124 0.30 -24.46 9.65
N SER A 125 -0.81 -25.12 10.03
CA SER A 125 -0.85 -25.90 11.28
C SER A 125 0.08 -27.13 11.25
N TYR A 126 0.21 -27.78 10.10
CA TYR A 126 1.18 -28.89 9.96
C TYR A 126 2.62 -28.40 10.05
N LEU A 127 2.93 -27.24 9.46
CA LEU A 127 4.26 -26.64 9.56
C LEU A 127 4.58 -26.23 10.99
N THR A 128 3.63 -25.69 11.75
CA THR A 128 3.84 -25.36 13.16
C THR A 128 4.08 -26.61 13.99
N GLU A 129 3.30 -27.68 13.79
CA GLU A 129 3.48 -28.94 14.51
C GLU A 129 4.82 -29.62 14.18
N LEU A 130 5.25 -29.58 12.91
CA LEU A 130 6.57 -30.06 12.50
C LEU A 130 7.70 -29.25 13.15
N ASN A 131 7.57 -27.93 13.18
CA ASN A 131 8.56 -27.07 13.82
C ASN A 131 8.65 -27.32 15.33
N GLU A 132 7.52 -27.58 16.00
CA GLU A 132 7.49 -27.97 17.42
C GLU A 132 8.16 -29.33 17.66
N LYS A 133 7.88 -30.34 16.80
CA LYS A 133 8.54 -31.65 16.89
C LYS A 133 10.05 -31.57 16.61
N VAL A 134 10.48 -30.73 15.68
CA VAL A 134 11.90 -30.50 15.41
C VAL A 134 12.58 -29.76 16.58
N ALA A 135 11.90 -28.79 17.19
CA ALA A 135 12.41 -28.06 18.35
C ALA A 135 12.60 -28.99 19.58
N THR A 136 11.63 -29.87 19.84
CA THR A 136 11.71 -30.85 20.93
C THR A 136 12.79 -31.91 20.69
N LEU A 137 13.02 -32.34 19.45
CA LEU A 137 14.14 -33.23 19.09
C LEU A 137 15.51 -32.55 19.25
N LYS A 138 15.63 -31.26 18.91
CA LYS A 138 16.88 -30.50 19.15
C LYS A 138 17.15 -30.27 20.64
N GLY A 139 16.11 -30.02 21.45
CA GLY A 139 16.25 -29.83 22.89
C GLY A 139 16.59 -31.10 23.68
N LYS A 140 16.33 -32.29 23.13
CA LYS A 140 16.68 -33.59 23.73
C LYS A 140 18.14 -34.03 23.48
N ASN A 141 18.87 -33.34 22.62
CA ASN A 141 20.26 -33.65 22.24
C ASN A 141 21.28 -32.65 22.84
N GLN A 142 20.92 -31.96 23.93
CA GLN A 142 21.82 -31.18 24.80
C GLN A 142 21.80 -31.79 26.19
#